data_AF-A0A0S8IZL5-F1
#
_entry.id   AF-A0A0S8IZL5-F1
#
_cell.length_a   1.000
_cell.length_b   1.000
_cell.length_c   1.000
_cell.angle_alpha   90.00
_cell.angle_beta   90.00
_cell.angle_gamma   90.00
#
_symmetry.space_group_name_H-M   'P 1'
#
loop_
_entity.id
_entity.type
_entity.pdbx_description
1 polymer ?
#
loop_
_entity_poly.entity_id
_entity_poly.type
_entity_poly.pdbx_seq_one_letter_code
_entity_poly.pdbx_strand_id
1 'polypeptide(L)'
;MLSNGMKRGFSPERLRRFKEPKVRKDEGGYYIHTVNENAKVYFDDYYKFLKSTEKRCLLEKEKLEKKISGCDPEKLETVAYYRARNVIVEFVLKIVYSYYGNGHNFSVIMSPWCLGTVMLEKLESYKEILAGGEIESPDLSDNPYYVLRYLHEIYRKALMELLDLPEKAFKVKWQYTELLKRYSRLLCNVIGGLETLLLFVKGSGSA
;
A
#
# COMPACT_ATOMS: atom_id res chain seq x y z
N MET A 1 8.45 4.41 15.36
CA MET A 1 7.11 4.26 15.95
C MET A 1 6.14 5.01 15.07
N LEU A 2 4.89 4.58 15.04
CA LEU A 2 3.78 5.38 14.53
C LEU A 2 3.33 6.38 15.61
N SER A 3 2.49 7.35 15.23
CA SER A 3 1.98 8.39 16.15
C SER A 3 1.18 7.81 17.32
N ASN A 4 0.49 6.69 17.11
CA ASN A 4 -0.30 5.96 18.11
C ASN A 4 0.54 5.05 19.03
N GLY A 5 1.86 5.12 18.98
CA GLY A 5 2.75 4.28 19.80
C GLY A 5 3.06 2.89 19.22
N MET A 6 2.47 2.51 18.07
CA MET A 6 2.75 1.20 17.48
C MET A 6 4.21 1.04 17.06
N LYS A 7 4.77 -0.12 17.40
CA LYS A 7 6.11 -0.56 17.00
C LYS A 7 6.03 -1.41 15.73
N ARG A 8 7.15 -1.47 15.00
CA ARG A 8 7.26 -2.32 13.80
C ARG A 8 7.08 -3.78 14.20
N GLY A 9 6.25 -4.53 13.47
CA GLY A 9 6.07 -5.97 13.69
C GLY A 9 7.37 -6.76 13.51
N PHE A 10 8.18 -6.39 12.52
CA PHE A 10 9.52 -6.92 12.27
C PHE A 10 10.56 -5.86 12.68
N SER A 11 10.97 -5.91 13.96
CA SER A 11 12.05 -5.07 14.46
C SER A 11 13.43 -5.53 13.94
N PRO A 12 14.44 -4.65 13.87
CA PRO A 12 15.79 -5.05 13.49
C PRO A 12 16.36 -6.17 14.38
N GLU A 13 16.07 -6.15 15.67
CA GLU A 13 16.49 -7.18 16.63
C GLU A 13 15.83 -8.52 16.31
N ARG A 14 14.54 -8.50 15.93
CA ARG A 14 13.81 -9.68 15.52
C ARG A 14 14.37 -10.27 14.22
N LEU A 15 14.65 -9.42 13.22
CA LEU A 15 15.22 -9.83 11.94
C LEU A 15 16.64 -10.40 12.09
N ARG A 16 17.42 -9.96 13.09
CA ARG A 16 18.72 -10.55 13.42
C ARG A 16 18.61 -11.94 14.03
N ARG A 17 17.55 -12.21 14.79
CA ARG A 17 17.34 -13.49 15.51
C ARG A 17 16.60 -14.53 14.67
N PHE A 18 15.73 -14.10 13.75
CA PHE A 18 14.96 -14.99 12.90
C PHE A 18 15.84 -15.63 11.82
N LYS A 19 15.84 -16.97 11.76
CA LYS A 19 16.42 -17.75 10.66
C LYS A 19 15.33 -18.15 9.67
N GLU A 20 14.68 -17.15 9.05
CA GLU A 20 13.68 -17.39 8.01
C GLU A 20 14.38 -17.42 6.64
N PRO A 21 14.31 -18.54 5.86
CA PRO A 21 14.96 -18.65 4.56
C PRO A 21 14.57 -17.56 3.54
N LYS A 22 13.36 -17.00 3.66
CA LYS A 22 12.88 -15.92 2.79
C LYS A 22 13.52 -14.56 3.10
N VAL A 23 14.03 -14.38 4.32
CA VAL A 23 14.67 -13.14 4.75
C VAL A 23 16.15 -13.18 4.44
N ARG A 24 16.61 -12.20 3.68
CA ARG A 24 18.00 -12.05 3.26
C ARG A 24 18.54 -10.70 3.73
N LYS A 25 19.86 -10.54 3.67
CA LYS A 25 20.54 -9.30 4.06
C LYS A 25 21.66 -8.99 3.08
N ASP A 26 21.77 -7.73 2.70
CA ASP A 26 22.92 -7.18 1.98
C ASP A 26 23.25 -5.75 2.48
N GLU A 27 23.99 -4.98 1.69
CA GLU A 27 24.39 -3.60 2.01
C GLU A 27 23.19 -2.68 2.27
N GLY A 28 22.03 -2.93 1.64
CA GLY A 28 20.79 -2.18 1.83
C GLY A 28 20.00 -2.59 3.08
N GLY A 29 20.45 -3.62 3.80
CA GLY A 29 19.80 -4.12 5.01
C GLY A 29 19.00 -5.40 4.77
N TYR A 30 17.98 -5.63 5.61
CA TYR A 30 17.15 -6.82 5.50
C TYR A 30 16.10 -6.67 4.39
N TYR A 31 15.89 -7.72 3.62
CA TYR A 31 14.91 -7.75 2.54
C TYR A 31 14.25 -9.13 2.38
N ILE A 32 13.12 -9.15 1.67
CA ILE A 32 12.51 -10.37 1.14
C ILE A 32 12.27 -10.24 -0.36
N HIS A 33 12.16 -11.37 -1.05
CA HIS A 33 11.51 -11.42 -2.35
C HIS A 33 10.03 -11.69 -2.14
N THR A 34 9.18 -10.73 -2.51
CA THR A 34 7.74 -10.83 -2.30
C THR A 34 7.17 -11.88 -3.24
N VAL A 35 6.34 -12.80 -2.72
CA VAL A 35 5.78 -13.90 -3.53
C VAL A 35 4.87 -13.35 -4.64
N ASN A 36 4.10 -12.30 -4.33
CA ASN A 36 3.10 -11.75 -5.24
C ASN A 36 3.69 -10.88 -6.35
N GLU A 37 4.86 -10.27 -6.14
CA GLU A 37 5.44 -9.33 -7.11
C GLU A 37 6.79 -9.81 -7.67
N ASN A 38 7.33 -10.89 -7.11
CA ASN A 38 8.71 -11.34 -7.30
C ASN A 38 9.73 -10.19 -7.21
N ALA A 39 9.46 -9.23 -6.32
CA ALA A 39 10.22 -8.00 -6.18
C ALA A 39 11.02 -8.04 -4.89
N LYS A 40 12.24 -7.52 -4.94
CA LYS A 40 13.06 -7.30 -3.76
C LYS A 40 12.49 -6.11 -2.98
N VAL A 41 12.08 -6.34 -1.74
CA VAL A 41 11.53 -5.31 -0.86
C VAL A 41 12.32 -5.28 0.45
N TYR A 42 12.91 -4.13 0.74
CA TYR A 42 13.57 -3.89 2.02
C TYR A 42 12.55 -3.57 3.09
N PHE A 43 12.74 -4.14 4.29
CA PHE A 43 11.85 -3.88 5.43
C PHE A 43 11.83 -2.40 5.80
N ASP A 44 12.98 -1.73 5.74
CA ASP A 44 13.07 -0.32 6.10
C ASP A 44 12.31 0.58 5.13
N ASP A 45 12.38 0.31 3.82
CA ASP A 45 11.62 1.04 2.80
C ASP A 45 10.12 0.85 2.98
N TYR A 46 9.69 -0.38 3.21
CA TYR A 46 8.30 -0.70 3.52
C TYR A 46 7.79 0.08 4.75
N TYR A 47 8.53 0.05 5.85
CA TYR A 47 8.14 0.77 7.06
C TYR A 47 8.25 2.29 6.91
N LYS A 48 9.18 2.80 6.10
CA LYS A 48 9.28 4.22 5.77
C LYS A 48 8.07 4.67 4.97
N PHE A 49 7.65 3.88 3.99
CA PHE A 49 6.42 4.11 3.23
C PHE A 49 5.20 4.20 4.14
N LEU A 50 4.99 3.21 5.02
CA LEU A 50 3.85 3.21 5.96
C LEU A 50 3.83 4.43 6.89
N LYS A 51 4.98 4.85 7.42
CA LYS A 51 5.09 6.06 8.26
C LYS A 51 4.74 7.34 7.47
N SER A 52 5.22 7.44 6.23
CA SER A 52 4.92 8.59 5.38
C SER A 52 3.43 8.66 5.04
N THR A 53 2.81 7.51 4.76
CA THR A 53 1.37 7.39 4.53
C THR A 53 0.57 7.78 5.78
N GLU A 54 0.94 7.26 6.96
CA GLU A 54 0.31 7.66 8.22
C GLU A 54 0.34 9.18 8.39
N LYS A 55 1.52 9.79 8.24
CA LYS A 55 1.69 11.24 8.39
C LYS A 55 0.77 12.02 7.44
N ARG A 56 0.67 11.61 6.17
CA ARG A 56 -0.23 12.24 5.19
C ARG A 56 -1.69 12.09 5.59
N CYS A 57 -2.10 10.90 6.00
CA CYS A 57 -3.47 10.63 6.43
C CYS A 57 -3.86 11.46 7.67
N LEU A 58 -2.98 11.58 8.67
CA LEU A 58 -3.27 12.39 9.86
C LEU A 58 -3.40 13.88 9.52
N LEU A 59 -2.52 14.40 8.67
CA LEU A 59 -2.62 15.79 8.18
C LEU A 59 -3.90 16.02 7.38
N GLU A 60 -4.30 15.05 6.55
CA GLU A 60 -5.54 15.15 5.78
C GLU A 60 -6.77 15.05 6.68
N LYS A 61 -6.76 14.18 7.69
CA LYS A 61 -7.82 14.04 8.68
C LYS A 61 -8.06 15.37 9.40
N GLU A 62 -7.00 15.97 9.94
CA GLU A 62 -7.10 17.26 10.64
C GLU A 62 -7.65 18.37 9.72
N LYS A 63 -7.24 18.39 8.45
CA LYS A 63 -7.79 19.34 7.46
C LYS A 63 -9.27 19.10 7.19
N LEU A 64 -9.71 17.85 7.08
CA LEU A 64 -11.10 17.51 6.84
C LEU A 64 -11.97 17.85 8.06
N GLU A 65 -11.52 17.55 9.27
CA GLU A 65 -12.23 17.91 10.51
C GLU A 65 -12.45 19.42 10.61
N LYS A 66 -11.43 20.22 10.30
CA LYS A 66 -11.55 21.70 10.23
C LYS A 66 -12.52 22.15 9.15
N LYS A 67 -12.51 21.50 7.98
CA LYS A 67 -13.43 21.82 6.87
C LYS A 67 -14.87 21.44 7.18
N ILE A 68 -15.10 20.30 7.84
CA ILE A 68 -16.44 19.83 8.23
C ILE A 68 -17.02 20.73 9.31
N SER A 69 -16.24 21.05 10.35
CA SER A 69 -16.69 21.93 11.45
C SER A 69 -16.89 23.39 11.03
N GLY A 70 -16.12 23.88 10.05
CA GLY A 70 -16.27 25.23 9.51
C GLY A 70 -17.23 25.34 8.32
N CYS A 71 -17.84 24.24 7.85
CA CYS A 71 -18.78 24.29 6.73
C CYS A 71 -20.16 24.72 7.21
N ASP A 72 -20.83 25.49 6.38
CA ASP A 72 -22.25 25.78 6.55
C ASP A 72 -23.06 24.46 6.47
N PRO A 73 -23.84 24.10 7.51
CA PRO A 73 -24.67 22.90 7.51
C PRO A 73 -25.65 22.81 6.34
N GLU A 74 -26.05 23.94 5.75
CA GLU A 74 -26.93 23.97 4.58
C GLU A 74 -26.24 23.48 3.29
N LYS A 75 -24.89 23.45 3.26
CA LYS A 75 -24.10 22.95 2.12
C LYS A 75 -23.89 21.44 2.19
N LEU A 76 -25.00 20.71 2.17
CA LEU A 76 -25.05 19.26 2.36
C LEU A 76 -24.09 18.48 1.44
N GLU A 77 -24.00 18.84 0.15
CA GLU A 77 -23.10 18.18 -0.80
C GLU A 77 -21.62 18.37 -0.45
N THR A 78 -21.24 19.57 -0.01
CA THR A 78 -19.85 19.88 0.35
C THR A 78 -19.44 19.12 1.61
N VAL A 79 -20.32 19.11 2.61
CA VAL A 79 -20.11 18.32 3.84
C VAL A 79 -20.02 16.83 3.51
N ALA A 80 -20.91 16.32 2.65
CA ALA A 80 -20.90 14.93 2.22
C ALA A 80 -19.61 14.54 1.49
N TYR A 81 -19.08 15.42 0.62
CA TYR A 81 -17.79 15.21 -0.03
C TYR A 81 -16.65 15.10 0.99
N TYR A 82 -16.60 15.99 1.99
CA TYR A 82 -15.56 15.93 3.02
C TYR A 82 -15.67 14.69 3.90
N ARG A 83 -16.89 14.28 4.26
CA ARG A 83 -17.15 13.04 5.01
C ARG A 83 -16.77 11.80 4.21
N ALA A 84 -17.10 11.74 2.92
CA ALA A 84 -16.67 10.64 2.05
C ALA A 84 -15.14 10.54 1.99
N ARG A 85 -14.44 11.68 1.91
CA ARG A 85 -12.98 11.71 1.96
C ARG A 85 -12.43 11.28 3.32
N ASN A 86 -13.11 11.63 4.41
CA ASN A 86 -12.73 11.22 5.76
C ASN A 86 -12.84 9.69 5.94
N VAL A 87 -13.92 9.07 5.45
CA VAL A 87 -14.09 7.60 5.44
C VAL A 87 -12.89 6.90 4.79
N ILE A 88 -12.39 7.42 3.66
CA ILE A 88 -11.23 6.85 2.96
C ILE A 88 -9.96 7.02 3.80
N VAL A 89 -9.76 8.18 4.42
CA VAL A 89 -8.59 8.44 5.28
C VAL A 89 -8.58 7.49 6.48
N GLU A 90 -9.71 7.31 7.16
CA GLU A 90 -9.83 6.42 8.30
C GLU A 90 -9.59 4.96 7.92
N PHE A 91 -10.14 4.53 6.78
CA PHE A 91 -9.88 3.22 6.21
C PHE A 91 -8.38 2.99 5.96
N VAL A 92 -7.69 3.94 5.34
CA VAL A 92 -6.25 3.83 5.06
C VAL A 92 -5.45 3.76 6.37
N LEU A 93 -5.76 4.60 7.36
CA LEU A 93 -5.12 4.55 8.68
C LEU A 93 -5.29 3.19 9.34
N LYS A 94 -6.50 2.62 9.32
CA LYS A 94 -6.79 1.30 9.88
C LYS A 94 -5.92 0.21 9.24
N ILE A 95 -5.75 0.23 7.92
CA ILE A 95 -4.88 -0.72 7.23
C ILE A 95 -3.41 -0.48 7.58
N VAL A 96 -2.94 0.77 7.55
CA VAL A 96 -1.55 1.12 7.90
C VAL A 96 -1.20 0.60 9.28
N TYR A 97 -2.07 0.79 10.28
CA TYR A 97 -1.86 0.32 11.64
C TYR A 97 -1.81 -1.22 11.72
N SER A 98 -2.76 -1.90 11.08
CA SER A 98 -2.79 -3.35 11.01
C SER A 98 -1.52 -3.93 10.38
N TYR A 99 -1.04 -3.33 9.29
CA TYR A 99 0.13 -3.81 8.54
C TYR A 99 1.45 -3.45 9.23
N TYR A 100 1.53 -2.28 9.85
CA TYR A 100 2.76 -1.84 10.52
C TYR A 100 3.11 -2.71 11.73
N GLY A 101 2.10 -3.07 12.53
CA GLY A 101 2.27 -3.89 13.73
C GLY A 101 2.39 -5.39 13.44
N ASN A 102 2.01 -5.86 12.25
CA ASN A 102 2.02 -7.28 11.93
C ASN A 102 3.46 -7.81 11.78
N GLY A 103 3.87 -8.61 12.76
CA GLY A 103 5.17 -9.30 12.77
C GLY A 103 5.07 -10.81 12.60
N HIS A 104 3.89 -11.35 12.29
CA HIS A 104 3.67 -12.80 12.22
C HIS A 104 3.65 -13.30 10.77
N ASN A 105 3.34 -12.43 9.82
CA ASN A 105 3.18 -12.81 8.42
C ASN A 105 4.05 -11.95 7.51
N PHE A 106 5.04 -12.56 6.86
CA PHE A 106 5.90 -11.85 5.88
C PHE A 106 5.16 -11.42 4.61
N SER A 107 3.96 -11.97 4.33
CA SER A 107 3.16 -11.55 3.18
C SER A 107 2.65 -10.11 3.28
N VAL A 108 2.73 -9.48 4.45
CA VAL A 108 2.40 -8.05 4.61
C VAL A 108 3.50 -7.13 4.08
N ILE A 109 4.73 -7.64 3.94
CA ILE A 109 5.86 -6.90 3.39
C ILE A 109 5.76 -6.97 1.87
N MET A 110 5.49 -5.82 1.27
CA MET A 110 5.24 -5.70 -0.17
C MET A 110 5.66 -4.32 -0.65
N SER A 111 5.81 -4.14 -1.96
CA SER A 111 6.11 -2.82 -2.50
C SER A 111 4.92 -1.86 -2.30
N PRO A 112 5.15 -0.53 -2.33
CA PRO A 112 4.08 0.47 -2.31
C PRO A 112 2.95 0.20 -3.33
N TRP A 113 3.32 -0.36 -4.48
CA TRP A 113 2.39 -0.66 -5.56
C TRP A 113 1.42 -1.79 -5.20
N CYS A 114 1.93 -2.94 -4.77
CA CYS A 114 1.09 -4.05 -4.35
C CYS A 114 0.25 -3.66 -3.14
N LEU A 115 0.80 -2.89 -2.20
CA LEU A 115 0.02 -2.38 -1.08
C LEU A 115 -1.14 -1.48 -1.56
N GLY A 116 -0.90 -0.62 -2.54
CA GLY A 116 -1.95 0.19 -3.15
C GLY A 116 -3.06 -0.63 -3.79
N THR A 117 -2.71 -1.68 -4.55
CA THR A 117 -3.70 -2.60 -5.15
C THR A 117 -4.51 -3.33 -4.08
N VAL A 118 -3.84 -3.87 -3.05
CA VAL A 118 -4.52 -4.58 -1.94
C VAL A 118 -5.44 -3.62 -1.17
N MET A 119 -5.02 -2.38 -0.95
CA MET A 119 -5.86 -1.36 -0.32
C MET A 119 -7.05 -0.98 -1.20
N LEU A 120 -6.88 -0.91 -2.52
CA LEU A 120 -7.95 -0.61 -3.46
C LEU A 120 -9.02 -1.70 -3.42
N GLU A 121 -8.64 -2.97 -3.53
CA GLU A 121 -9.57 -4.11 -3.45
C GLU A 121 -10.32 -4.11 -2.11
N LYS A 122 -9.59 -3.93 -1.00
CA LYS A 122 -10.21 -3.86 0.33
C LYS A 122 -11.16 -2.66 0.47
N LEU A 123 -10.87 -1.53 -0.17
CA LEU A 123 -11.71 -0.34 -0.13
C LEU A 123 -12.98 -0.53 -0.98
N GLU A 124 -12.87 -1.22 -2.11
CA GLU A 124 -14.01 -1.60 -2.94
C GLU A 124 -14.98 -2.50 -2.15
N SER A 125 -14.47 -3.55 -1.49
CA SER A 125 -15.28 -4.39 -0.61
C SER A 125 -15.85 -3.62 0.59
N TYR A 126 -15.03 -2.77 1.22
CA TYR A 126 -15.48 -1.97 2.36
C TYR A 126 -16.65 -1.05 1.99
N LYS A 127 -16.61 -0.44 0.81
CA LYS A 127 -17.66 0.43 0.30
C LYS A 127 -18.97 -0.33 0.04
N GLU A 128 -18.90 -1.57 -0.45
CA GLU A 128 -20.08 -2.42 -0.66
C GLU A 128 -20.74 -2.80 0.67
N ILE A 129 -19.94 -3.24 1.64
CA ILE A 129 -20.40 -3.57 3.01
C ILE A 129 -21.02 -2.33 3.68
N LEU A 130 -20.37 -1.17 3.51
CA LEU A 130 -20.85 0.11 4.04
C LEU A 130 -22.19 0.53 3.41
N ALA A 131 -22.35 0.33 2.10
CA ALA A 131 -23.60 0.60 1.41
C ALA A 131 -24.73 -0.38 1.79
N GLY A 132 -24.37 -1.61 2.15
CA GLY A 132 -25.29 -2.63 2.67
C GLY A 132 -25.73 -2.39 4.12
N GLY A 133 -25.14 -1.43 4.83
CA GLY A 133 -25.48 -1.12 6.23
C GLY A 133 -24.95 -2.13 7.25
N GLU A 134 -24.02 -3.00 6.87
CA GLU A 134 -23.43 -4.01 7.76
C GLU A 134 -22.40 -3.41 8.73
N ILE A 135 -21.89 -2.21 8.43
CA ILE A 135 -20.94 -1.47 9.26
C ILE A 135 -21.45 -0.04 9.43
N GLU A 136 -21.46 0.43 10.68
CA GLU A 136 -21.77 1.82 10.99
C GLU A 136 -20.55 2.72 10.84
N SER A 137 -20.74 3.91 10.26
CA SER A 137 -19.75 4.97 10.23
C SER A 137 -20.36 6.28 10.75
N PRO A 138 -19.73 7.00 11.69
CA PRO A 138 -20.18 8.31 12.15
C PRO A 138 -20.39 9.30 10.99
N ASP A 139 -19.57 9.18 9.94
CA ASP A 139 -19.62 10.03 8.76
C ASP A 139 -20.86 9.82 7.87
N LEU A 140 -21.65 8.76 8.08
CA LEU A 140 -22.88 8.49 7.32
C LEU A 140 -24.15 9.04 7.97
N SER A 141 -24.11 9.47 9.23
CA SER A 141 -25.27 9.76 10.08
C SER A 141 -26.29 10.74 9.47
N ASP A 142 -25.83 11.88 8.94
CA ASP A 142 -26.77 12.95 8.50
C ASP A 142 -27.19 12.84 7.03
N ASN A 143 -26.31 12.33 6.15
CA ASN A 143 -26.53 12.33 4.70
C ASN A 143 -25.87 11.12 4.01
N PRO A 144 -26.34 9.88 4.30
CA PRO A 144 -25.66 8.66 3.86
C PRO A 144 -25.62 8.53 2.34
N TYR A 145 -26.68 8.93 1.64
CA TYR A 145 -26.77 8.85 0.18
C TYR A 145 -25.66 9.64 -0.53
N TYR A 146 -25.49 10.93 -0.19
CA TYR A 146 -24.48 11.78 -0.80
C TYR A 146 -23.06 11.33 -0.44
N VAL A 147 -22.84 10.90 0.80
CA VAL A 147 -21.53 10.40 1.25
C VAL A 147 -21.15 9.14 0.46
N LEU A 148 -22.06 8.18 0.31
CA LEU A 148 -21.82 6.98 -0.49
C LEU A 148 -21.57 7.34 -1.96
N ARG A 149 -22.38 8.22 -2.55
CA ARG A 149 -22.16 8.68 -3.93
C ARG A 149 -20.75 9.23 -4.12
N TYR A 150 -20.31 10.17 -3.29
CA TYR A 150 -18.97 10.74 -3.40
C TYR A 150 -17.88 9.71 -3.10
N LEU A 151 -18.11 8.80 -2.16
CA LEU A 151 -17.17 7.70 -1.88
C LEU A 151 -16.94 6.85 -3.13
N HIS A 152 -18.00 6.50 -3.87
CA HIS A 152 -17.91 5.80 -5.15
C HIS A 152 -17.16 6.60 -6.23
N GLU A 153 -17.29 7.93 -6.23
CA GLU A 153 -16.65 8.80 -7.23
C GLU A 153 -15.16 9.03 -6.95
N ILE A 154 -14.77 9.22 -5.69
CA ILE A 154 -13.45 9.78 -5.34
C ILE A 154 -12.43 8.75 -4.83
N TYR A 155 -12.86 7.55 -4.45
CA TYR A 155 -12.00 6.61 -3.70
C TYR A 155 -10.67 6.29 -4.38
N ARG A 156 -10.66 6.06 -5.70
CA ARG A 156 -9.43 5.75 -6.46
C ARG A 156 -8.43 6.90 -6.41
N LYS A 157 -8.91 8.12 -6.66
CA LYS A 157 -8.08 9.32 -6.69
C LYS A 157 -7.55 9.65 -5.30
N ALA A 158 -8.43 9.65 -4.30
CA ALA A 158 -8.04 9.89 -2.91
C ALA A 158 -7.02 8.85 -2.42
N LEU A 159 -7.19 7.57 -2.76
CA LEU A 159 -6.24 6.53 -2.39
C LEU A 159 -4.86 6.75 -3.04
N MET A 160 -4.79 7.12 -4.31
CA MET A 160 -3.52 7.45 -4.97
C MET A 160 -2.83 8.65 -4.30
N GLU A 161 -3.58 9.70 -3.97
CA GLU A 161 -3.05 10.89 -3.29
C GLU A 161 -2.49 10.55 -1.90
N LEU A 162 -3.23 9.76 -1.11
CA LEU A 162 -2.81 9.38 0.26
C LEU A 162 -1.58 8.47 0.24
N LEU A 163 -1.49 7.58 -0.74
CA LEU A 163 -0.37 6.66 -0.92
C LEU A 163 0.80 7.27 -1.69
N ASP A 164 0.65 8.47 -2.25
CA ASP A 164 1.66 9.13 -3.09
C ASP A 164 2.09 8.23 -4.27
N LEU A 165 1.08 7.63 -4.91
CA LEU A 165 1.22 6.82 -6.11
C LEU A 165 0.94 7.68 -7.34
N PRO A 166 1.63 7.45 -8.48
CA PRO A 166 1.36 8.21 -9.68
C PRO A 166 -0.03 7.90 -10.24
N GLU A 167 -0.61 8.85 -10.96
CA GLU A 167 -1.99 8.80 -11.48
C GLU A 167 -2.32 7.61 -12.39
N LYS A 168 -1.30 6.88 -12.85
CA LYS A 168 -1.44 5.67 -13.69
C LYS A 168 -1.41 4.38 -12.88
N ALA A 169 -1.16 4.42 -11.56
CA ALA A 169 -0.96 3.27 -10.69
C ALA A 169 -2.11 2.25 -10.73
N PHE A 170 -3.35 2.73 -10.82
CA PHE A 170 -4.56 1.90 -10.85
C PHE A 170 -5.14 1.69 -12.26
N LYS A 171 -4.44 2.14 -13.32
CA LYS A 171 -4.86 1.83 -14.70
C LYS A 171 -4.38 0.43 -15.06
N VAL A 172 -5.32 -0.44 -15.43
CA VAL A 172 -5.08 -1.83 -15.88
C VAL A 172 -3.92 -1.91 -16.88
N LYS A 173 -3.92 -1.08 -17.92
CA LYS A 173 -2.85 -1.02 -18.94
C LYS A 173 -1.46 -0.74 -18.34
N TRP A 174 -1.38 0.10 -17.32
CA TRP A 174 -0.11 0.44 -16.65
C TRP A 174 0.34 -0.69 -15.71
N GLN A 175 -0.59 -1.32 -14.98
CA GLN A 175 -0.32 -2.50 -14.16
C GLN A 175 0.24 -3.65 -15.00
N TYR A 176 -0.35 -3.96 -16.16
CA TYR A 176 0.19 -4.94 -17.12
C TYR A 176 1.54 -4.51 -17.72
N THR A 177 1.72 -3.22 -18.03
CA THR A 177 2.99 -2.72 -18.59
C THR A 177 4.14 -2.86 -17.60
N GLU A 178 3.91 -2.56 -16.31
CA GLU A 178 4.94 -2.74 -15.28
C GLU A 178 5.22 -4.21 -14.98
N LEU A 179 4.18 -5.06 -14.99
CA LEU A 179 4.36 -6.52 -14.92
C LEU A 179 5.27 -6.99 -16.07
N LEU A 180 4.95 -6.59 -17.31
CA LEU A 180 5.71 -6.94 -18.52
C LEU A 180 7.14 -6.42 -18.49
N LYS A 181 7.38 -5.18 -18.05
CA LYS A 181 8.74 -4.64 -17.88
C LYS A 181 9.56 -5.44 -16.86
N ARG A 182 8.93 -5.88 -15.76
CA ARG A 182 9.57 -6.70 -14.73
C ARG A 182 9.90 -8.10 -15.26
N TYR A 183 8.97 -8.75 -15.95
CA TYR A 183 9.21 -10.04 -16.61
C TYR A 183 10.29 -9.94 -17.69
N SER A 184 10.29 -8.87 -18.49
CA SER A 184 11.32 -8.61 -19.50
C SER A 184 12.71 -8.48 -18.88
N ARG A 185 12.84 -7.72 -17.78
CA ARG A 185 14.12 -7.60 -17.07
C ARG A 185 14.58 -8.94 -16.48
N LEU A 186 13.66 -9.74 -15.95
CA LEU A 186 13.98 -11.08 -15.44
C LEU A 186 14.47 -12.01 -16.56
N LEU A 187 13.81 -12.00 -17.72
CA LEU A 187 14.24 -12.76 -18.89
C LEU A 187 15.63 -12.33 -19.35
N CYS A 188 15.91 -11.02 -19.41
CA CYS A 188 17.25 -10.53 -19.73
C CYS A 188 18.31 -11.00 -18.72
N ASN A 189 17.99 -11.00 -17.43
CA ASN A 189 18.92 -11.49 -16.39
C ASN A 189 19.16 -13.00 -16.49
N VAL A 190 18.12 -13.79 -16.81
CA VAL A 190 18.25 -15.24 -17.02
C VAL A 190 19.06 -15.55 -18.27
N ILE A 191 18.81 -14.84 -19.37
CA ILE A 191 19.58 -14.97 -20.61
C ILE A 191 21.05 -14.63 -20.35
N GLY A 192 21.33 -13.48 -19.73
CA GLY A 192 22.70 -13.10 -19.38
C GLY A 192 23.39 -14.10 -18.45
N GLY A 193 22.65 -14.66 -17.48
CA GLY A 193 23.16 -15.74 -16.62
C GLY A 193 23.49 -17.03 -17.40
N LEU A 194 22.63 -17.44 -18.32
CA LEU A 194 22.83 -18.60 -19.18
C LEU A 194 23.99 -18.41 -20.17
N GLU A 195 24.11 -17.22 -20.77
CA GLU A 195 25.24 -16.87 -21.64
C GLU A 195 26.56 -16.90 -20.89
N THR A 196 26.58 -16.39 -19.65
CA THR A 196 27.77 -16.43 -18.78
C THR A 196 28.15 -17.88 -18.44
N LEU A 197 27.16 -18.74 -18.14
CA LEU A 197 27.39 -20.18 -17.91
C LEU A 197 27.87 -20.89 -19.17
N LEU A 198 27.30 -20.59 -20.34
CA LEU A 198 27.73 -21.14 -21.63
C LEU A 198 29.18 -20.75 -21.96
N LEU A 199 29.56 -19.50 -21.71
CA LEU A 199 30.94 -19.02 -21.85
C LEU A 199 31.88 -19.72 -20.87
N PHE A 200 31.45 -19.92 -19.62
CA PHE A 200 32.25 -20.63 -18.62
C PHE A 200 32.49 -22.08 -19.04
N VAL A 201 31.44 -22.81 -19.45
CA VAL A 201 31.53 -24.21 -19.92
C VAL A 201 32.41 -24.34 -21.16
N LYS A 202 32.31 -23.40 -22.13
CA LYS A 202 33.19 -23.37 -23.30
C LYS A 202 34.66 -23.09 -22.94
N GLY A 203 34.90 -22.21 -21.98
CA GLY A 203 36.26 -21.90 -21.49
C GLY A 203 36.90 -23.07 -20.74
N SER A 204 36.12 -23.79 -19.93
CA SER A 204 36.58 -24.98 -19.19
C SER A 204 36.69 -26.26 -20.03
N GLY A 205 36.18 -26.27 -21.27
CA GLY A 205 36.33 -27.38 -22.22
C GLY A 205 37.52 -27.23 -23.17
N SER A 206 38.33 -26.18 -23.01
CA SER A 206 39.51 -25.88 -23.85
C SER A 206 40.84 -26.03 -23.08
N ALA A 207 40.84 -26.80 -21.98
CA ALA A 207 42.00 -27.12 -21.15
C ALA A 207 42.25 -28.63 -21.15
#